data_AF-A0A1A3D584-F1
#
_entry.id   AF-A0A1A3D584-F1
#
_cell.length_a   1.000
_cell.length_b   1.000
_cell.length_c   1.000
_cell.angle_alpha   90.00
_cell.angle_beta   90.00
_cell.angle_gamma   90.00
#
_symmetry.space_group_name_H-M   'P 1'
#
loop_
_entity.id
_entity.type
_entity.pdbx_description
1 polymer ?
#
loop_
_entity_poly.entity_id
_entity_poly.type
_entity_poly.pdbx_seq_one_letter_code
_entity_poly.pdbx_strand_id
1 'polypeptide(L)'
;MTTGLFRDDTTIRDGLAAWWSYKFNTSGTTVTELIRPASGRSNETVLAAVEYHGGAERVAVRLPTLVPSFPNYDLEGQSRLHVALAAQGIPMARLVAYEDDVRWFGDAFMVMRVEPGHSVGDAPAFDRWLNRSSSAVQRRVEDQFISVLARLHRLNWRQLELGEGFRQSGADMATELDWWRDYLNWAAGDGAIHPRLQAIFDWCAAVPPEPHSSLSLCWGDARLGNILYDETGTISVVLDWELASIGPPEMDVAWFLVLDEVFGELSGKRVPGFRDRQAALNEYENRIGRKMRNLQWHKVFALFRAAAVTDRQARTAQALGDEYPGVSVDDNPLVSKAECLMSNDG
;
A
#
# COMPACT_ATOMS: atom_id res chain seq x y z
N MET A 1 -16.44 24.74 -6.78
CA MET A 1 -15.54 23.89 -7.59
C MET A 1 -14.31 23.65 -6.75
N THR A 2 -14.16 22.45 -6.21
CA THR A 2 -13.05 22.07 -5.35
C THR A 2 -11.81 21.95 -6.22
N THR A 3 -10.87 22.89 -6.09
CA THR A 3 -9.58 22.88 -6.80
C THR A 3 -8.53 22.30 -5.87
N GLY A 4 -7.91 21.16 -6.22
CA GLY A 4 -6.85 20.55 -5.42
C GLY A 4 -6.91 19.01 -5.42
N LEU A 5 -5.95 18.39 -4.73
CA LEU A 5 -5.87 16.92 -4.61
C LEU A 5 -6.92 16.33 -3.65
N PHE A 6 -7.39 17.14 -2.70
CA PHE A 6 -8.23 16.74 -1.57
C PHE A 6 -9.45 17.65 -1.42
N ARG A 7 -10.50 17.15 -0.77
CA ARG A 7 -11.67 17.95 -0.36
C ARG A 7 -11.28 18.92 0.74
N ASP A 8 -12.01 20.02 0.87
CA ASP A 8 -11.80 20.95 1.97
C ASP A 8 -12.28 20.34 3.31
N ASP A 9 -11.65 20.77 4.40
CA ASP A 9 -11.92 20.20 5.73
C ASP A 9 -13.33 20.51 6.24
N THR A 10 -14.01 21.56 5.74
CA THR A 10 -15.39 21.89 6.13
C THR A 10 -16.34 20.87 5.53
N THR A 11 -16.19 20.55 4.25
CA THR A 11 -16.94 19.49 3.57
C THR A 11 -16.80 18.16 4.29
N ILE A 12 -15.57 17.77 4.68
CA ILE A 12 -15.35 16.52 5.42
C ILE A 12 -15.98 16.57 6.82
N ARG A 13 -15.84 17.69 7.54
CA ARG A 13 -16.38 17.84 8.89
C ARG A 13 -17.89 17.73 8.92
N ASP A 14 -18.56 18.48 8.05
CA ASP A 14 -20.02 18.56 8.01
C ASP A 14 -20.62 17.26 7.47
N GLY A 15 -20.03 16.70 6.41
CA GLY A 15 -20.43 15.42 5.84
C GLY A 15 -20.32 14.28 6.84
N LEU A 16 -19.20 14.20 7.59
CA LEU A 16 -18.97 13.16 8.58
C LEU A 16 -19.94 13.27 9.76
N ALA A 17 -20.16 14.47 10.29
CA ALA A 17 -21.09 14.68 11.40
C ALA A 17 -22.54 14.33 11.00
N ALA A 18 -22.97 14.74 9.81
CA ALA A 18 -24.30 14.45 9.29
C ALA A 18 -24.49 12.95 9.00
N TRP A 19 -23.52 12.32 8.34
CA TRP A 19 -23.51 10.89 8.07
C TRP A 19 -23.56 10.07 9.35
N TRP A 20 -22.72 10.40 10.34
CA TRP A 20 -22.64 9.67 11.60
C TRP A 20 -23.97 9.74 12.36
N SER A 21 -24.57 10.94 12.42
CA SER A 21 -25.90 11.15 13.01
C SER A 21 -26.96 10.29 12.34
N TYR A 22 -26.95 10.24 11.01
CA TYR A 22 -27.90 9.44 10.24
C TYR A 22 -27.68 7.93 10.42
N LYS A 23 -26.43 7.45 10.26
CA LYS A 23 -26.06 6.03 10.27
C LYS A 23 -26.28 5.39 11.64
N PHE A 24 -25.96 6.11 12.70
CA PHE A 24 -25.98 5.60 14.07
C PHE A 24 -27.12 6.19 14.94
N ASN A 25 -27.99 7.02 14.35
CA ASN A 25 -29.10 7.68 15.03
C ASN A 25 -28.64 8.45 16.29
N THR A 26 -27.51 9.15 16.19
CA THR A 26 -26.94 9.96 17.27
C THR A 26 -27.44 11.41 17.19
N SER A 27 -27.42 12.11 18.33
CA SER A 27 -27.78 13.53 18.42
C SER A 27 -26.62 14.36 18.94
N GLY A 28 -26.59 15.65 18.58
CA GLY A 28 -25.51 16.56 18.96
C GLY A 28 -24.14 16.17 18.38
N THR A 29 -24.12 15.43 17.26
CA THR A 29 -22.88 14.96 16.65
C THR A 29 -22.06 16.12 16.10
N THR A 30 -20.80 16.18 16.49
CA THR A 30 -19.82 17.12 15.96
C THR A 30 -18.52 16.38 15.67
N VAL A 31 -17.72 16.96 14.78
CA VAL A 31 -16.36 16.51 14.54
C VAL A 31 -15.46 17.58 15.13
N THR A 32 -14.68 17.23 16.15
CA THR A 32 -13.90 18.19 16.95
C THR A 32 -12.45 18.29 16.49
N GLU A 33 -11.89 17.21 15.96
CA GLU A 33 -10.54 17.13 15.41
C GLU A 33 -10.60 16.64 13.96
N LEU A 34 -9.73 17.18 13.11
CA LEU A 34 -9.52 16.70 11.74
C LEU A 34 -8.02 16.84 11.42
N ILE A 35 -7.36 15.72 11.16
CA ILE A 35 -5.93 15.66 10.83
C ILE A 35 -5.76 14.86 9.55
N ARG A 36 -4.98 15.41 8.61
CA ARG A 36 -4.50 14.68 7.43
C ARG A 36 -3.10 14.15 7.72
N PRO A 37 -2.86 12.83 7.61
CA PRO A 37 -1.51 12.29 7.73
C PRO A 37 -0.58 12.93 6.70
N ALA A 38 0.69 13.14 7.08
CA ALA A 38 1.69 13.75 6.20
C ALA A 38 2.14 12.86 5.03
N SER A 39 1.70 11.59 5.01
CA SER A 39 2.10 10.57 4.02
C SER A 39 0.88 9.74 3.60
N GLY A 40 0.98 9.07 2.44
CA GLY A 40 -0.14 8.36 1.80
C GLY A 40 -0.92 9.30 0.86
N ARG A 41 -0.51 9.35 -0.41
CA ARG A 41 -1.11 10.24 -1.43
C ARG A 41 -2.09 9.54 -2.37
N SER A 42 -2.17 8.21 -2.32
CA SER A 42 -3.06 7.43 -3.18
C SER A 42 -4.53 7.52 -2.76
N ASN A 43 -4.82 7.80 -1.49
CA ASN A 43 -6.18 8.01 -1.00
C ASN A 43 -6.23 9.27 -0.16
N GLU A 44 -7.37 9.95 -0.15
CA GLU A 44 -7.64 10.98 0.83
C GLU A 44 -7.95 10.30 2.17
N THR A 45 -6.99 10.31 3.09
CA THR A 45 -7.15 9.78 4.44
C THR A 45 -7.26 10.92 5.44
N VAL A 46 -8.30 10.89 6.26
CA VAL A 46 -8.56 11.89 7.29
C VAL A 46 -8.79 11.20 8.63
N LEU A 47 -8.00 11.58 9.64
CA LEU A 47 -8.23 11.18 11.03
C LEU A 47 -9.16 12.20 11.67
N ALA A 48 -10.24 11.74 12.28
CA ALA A 48 -11.24 12.60 12.89
C ALA A 48 -11.62 12.12 14.30
N ALA A 49 -11.88 13.07 15.19
CA ALA A 49 -12.58 12.80 16.45
C ALA A 49 -14.05 13.19 16.29
N VAL A 50 -14.95 12.21 16.44
CA VAL A 50 -16.39 12.38 16.37
C VAL A 50 -16.94 12.32 17.78
N GLU A 51 -17.62 13.38 18.21
CA GLU A 51 -18.28 13.47 19.51
C GLU A 51 -19.79 13.56 19.32
N TYR A 52 -20.56 12.92 20.18
CA TYR A 52 -22.02 12.95 20.15
C TYR A 52 -22.58 12.76 21.56
N HIS A 53 -23.88 13.01 21.75
CA HIS A 53 -24.50 12.75 23.04
C HIS A 53 -24.39 11.27 23.42
N GLY A 54 -23.59 10.98 24.45
CA GLY A 54 -23.37 9.63 24.97
C GLY A 54 -22.06 8.97 24.52
N GLY A 55 -21.20 9.61 23.73
CA GLY A 55 -19.91 9.01 23.38
C GLY A 55 -19.01 9.85 22.49
N ALA A 56 -17.82 9.31 22.24
CA ALA A 56 -16.86 9.84 21.29
C ALA A 56 -16.07 8.68 20.66
N GLU A 57 -15.69 8.84 19.38
CA GLU A 57 -14.93 7.85 18.61
C GLU A 57 -13.83 8.57 17.83
N ARG A 58 -12.66 7.94 17.70
CA ARG A 58 -11.61 8.39 16.76
C ARG A 58 -11.61 7.48 15.55
N VAL A 59 -11.80 8.07 14.38
CA VAL A 59 -11.95 7.33 13.12
C VAL A 59 -11.01 7.83 12.04
N ALA A 60 -10.59 6.92 11.17
CA ALA A 60 -9.96 7.21 9.90
C ALA A 60 -11.03 7.09 8.81
N VAL A 61 -11.26 8.18 8.07
CA VAL A 61 -12.08 8.22 6.87
C VAL A 61 -11.17 8.11 5.67
N ARG A 62 -11.44 7.14 4.79
CA ARG A 62 -10.69 6.90 3.55
C ARG A 62 -11.60 7.14 2.37
N LEU A 63 -11.18 8.05 1.49
CA LEU A 63 -11.88 8.51 0.30
C LEU A 63 -10.96 8.42 -0.92
N PRO A 64 -11.51 8.33 -2.14
CA PRO A 64 -10.74 8.58 -3.35
C PRO A 64 -10.19 10.02 -3.35
N THR A 65 -8.97 10.20 -3.84
CA THR A 65 -8.46 11.56 -4.13
C THR A 65 -9.24 12.16 -5.31
N LEU A 66 -9.31 13.50 -5.36
CA LEU A 66 -9.97 14.20 -6.47
C LEU A 66 -9.23 13.99 -7.80
N VAL A 67 -7.91 13.81 -7.71
CA VAL A 67 -7.09 13.36 -8.83
C VAL A 67 -6.55 11.95 -8.51
N PRO A 68 -7.06 10.90 -9.18
CA PRO A 68 -6.73 9.51 -8.86
C PRO A 68 -5.27 9.15 -9.10
N SER A 69 -4.69 8.33 -8.23
CA SER A 69 -3.40 7.64 -8.44
C SER A 69 -3.54 6.31 -9.19
N PHE A 70 -4.75 5.76 -9.23
CA PHE A 70 -5.11 4.52 -9.93
C PHE A 70 -6.37 4.71 -10.77
N PRO A 71 -6.54 3.97 -11.89
CA PRO A 71 -7.68 4.16 -12.79
C PRO A 71 -9.03 3.89 -12.12
N ASN A 72 -9.08 2.92 -11.18
CA ASN A 72 -10.29 2.55 -10.46
C ASN A 72 -10.01 2.47 -8.95
N TYR A 73 -10.87 3.10 -8.13
CA TYR A 73 -10.87 2.95 -6.68
C TYR A 73 -11.98 1.99 -6.24
N ASP A 74 -11.63 0.74 -5.98
CA ASP A 74 -12.58 -0.26 -5.47
C ASP A 74 -12.60 -0.28 -3.94
N LEU A 75 -13.20 0.74 -3.31
CA LEU A 75 -13.33 0.79 -1.86
C LEU A 75 -14.30 -0.26 -1.31
N GLU A 76 -15.26 -0.71 -2.12
CA GLU A 76 -16.17 -1.79 -1.73
C GLU A 76 -15.41 -3.12 -1.61
N GLY A 77 -14.63 -3.48 -2.64
CA GLY A 77 -13.76 -4.65 -2.63
C GLY A 77 -12.69 -4.58 -1.53
N GLN A 78 -12.10 -3.41 -1.30
CA GLN A 78 -11.21 -3.21 -0.15
C GLN A 78 -11.93 -3.46 1.18
N SER A 79 -13.17 -2.99 1.35
CA SER A 79 -13.95 -3.25 2.57
C SER A 79 -14.28 -4.74 2.78
N ARG A 80 -14.58 -5.48 1.69
CA ARG A 80 -14.79 -6.93 1.73
C ARG A 80 -13.51 -7.66 2.13
N LEU A 81 -12.39 -7.32 1.50
CA LEU A 81 -11.07 -7.85 1.84
C LEU A 81 -10.74 -7.58 3.31
N HIS A 82 -11.03 -6.37 3.78
CA HIS A 82 -10.76 -5.95 5.15
C HIS A 82 -11.50 -6.81 6.18
N VAL A 83 -12.79 -7.06 5.96
CA VAL A 83 -13.62 -7.95 6.79
C VAL A 83 -13.11 -9.39 6.72
N ALA A 84 -12.80 -9.89 5.52
CA ALA A 84 -12.31 -11.25 5.32
C ALA A 84 -10.98 -11.49 6.05
N LEU A 85 -10.04 -10.56 5.97
CA LEU A 85 -8.74 -10.67 6.63
C LEU A 85 -8.83 -10.55 8.15
N ALA A 86 -9.69 -9.68 8.66
CA ALA A 86 -9.97 -9.59 10.09
C ALA A 86 -10.52 -10.93 10.63
N ALA A 87 -11.41 -11.59 9.88
CA ALA A 87 -11.93 -12.92 10.23
C ALA A 87 -10.86 -14.02 10.23
N GLN A 88 -9.79 -13.88 9.45
CA GLN A 88 -8.61 -14.76 9.47
C GLN A 88 -7.58 -14.38 10.56
N GLY A 89 -7.89 -13.39 11.40
CA GLY A 89 -7.03 -12.92 12.47
C GLY A 89 -5.80 -12.14 12.00
N ILE A 90 -5.80 -11.62 10.76
CA ILE A 90 -4.82 -10.61 10.36
C ILE A 90 -5.16 -9.32 11.14
N PRO A 91 -4.17 -8.62 11.72
CA PRO A 91 -4.44 -7.37 12.44
C PRO A 91 -4.93 -6.30 11.46
N MET A 92 -6.24 -6.06 11.46
CA MET A 92 -6.92 -5.06 10.64
C MET A 92 -7.56 -4.02 11.56
N ALA A 93 -7.59 -2.75 11.14
CA ALA A 93 -8.33 -1.73 11.88
C ALA A 93 -9.79 -2.15 12.00
N ARG A 94 -10.52 -1.77 13.05
CA ARG A 94 -11.95 -2.10 13.06
C ARG A 94 -12.67 -1.31 11.95
N LEU A 95 -13.23 -2.00 10.96
CA LEU A 95 -14.13 -1.39 9.97
C LEU A 95 -15.42 -0.93 10.69
N VAL A 96 -15.73 0.36 10.60
CA VAL A 96 -16.96 0.95 11.12
C VAL A 96 -18.05 0.85 10.07
N ALA A 97 -17.76 1.28 8.84
CA ALA A 97 -18.68 1.17 7.71
C ALA A 97 -17.95 1.37 6.36
N TYR A 98 -18.51 0.76 5.32
CA TYR A 98 -18.41 1.25 3.96
C TYR A 98 -19.73 1.96 3.62
N GLU A 99 -19.66 3.07 2.89
CA GLU A 99 -20.79 3.87 2.47
C GLU A 99 -20.62 4.26 0.99
N ASP A 100 -21.61 3.89 0.18
CA ASP A 100 -21.66 4.14 -1.26
C ASP A 100 -22.57 5.33 -1.62
N ASP A 101 -23.37 5.83 -0.68
CA ASP A 101 -24.19 7.02 -0.88
C ASP A 101 -23.32 8.28 -0.98
N VAL A 102 -23.10 8.71 -2.21
CA VAL A 102 -22.25 9.87 -2.53
C VAL A 102 -22.77 11.19 -1.96
N ARG A 103 -24.00 11.26 -1.44
CA ARG A 103 -24.55 12.51 -0.90
C ARG A 103 -23.74 13.10 0.27
N TRP A 104 -22.94 12.28 0.95
CA TRP A 104 -22.20 12.69 2.14
C TRP A 104 -20.89 13.42 1.82
N PHE A 105 -20.12 12.93 0.84
CA PHE A 105 -18.79 13.48 0.49
C PHE A 105 -18.57 13.69 -1.01
N GLY A 106 -19.57 13.41 -1.84
CA GLY A 106 -19.45 13.39 -3.31
C GLY A 106 -18.92 12.07 -3.87
N ASP A 107 -18.45 11.15 -3.03
CA ASP A 107 -17.92 9.83 -3.41
C ASP A 107 -18.19 8.79 -2.32
N ALA A 108 -18.07 7.52 -2.70
CA ALA A 108 -18.05 6.41 -1.75
C ALA A 108 -16.83 6.50 -0.81
N PHE A 109 -16.97 6.00 0.41
CA PHE A 109 -15.93 6.09 1.42
C PHE A 109 -15.97 4.93 2.41
N MET A 110 -14.85 4.79 3.12
CA MET A 110 -14.70 3.80 4.17
C MET A 110 -14.33 4.48 5.49
N VAL A 111 -15.00 4.11 6.57
CA VAL A 111 -14.72 4.58 7.93
C VAL A 111 -14.20 3.42 8.76
N MET A 112 -13.05 3.62 9.38
CA MET A 112 -12.40 2.65 10.27
C MET A 112 -12.07 3.32 11.59
N ARG A 113 -11.90 2.55 12.67
CA ARG A 113 -11.32 3.10 13.90
C ARG A 113 -9.85 3.44 13.71
N VAL A 114 -9.39 4.48 14.39
CA VAL A 114 -7.95 4.78 14.48
C VAL A 114 -7.32 3.78 15.44
N GLU A 115 -6.39 2.97 14.93
CA GLU A 115 -5.59 2.08 15.75
C GLU A 115 -4.31 2.80 16.23
N PRO A 116 -3.86 2.57 17.47
CA PRO A 116 -2.65 3.18 17.99
C PRO A 116 -1.39 2.49 17.41
N GLY A 117 -0.33 3.27 17.22
CA GLY A 117 0.99 2.72 16.94
C GLY A 117 1.86 3.65 16.11
N HIS A 118 3.07 3.19 15.85
CA HIS A 118 4.10 3.86 15.05
C HIS A 118 4.19 3.21 13.67
N SER A 119 4.11 4.03 12.63
CA SER A 119 4.49 3.61 11.27
C SER A 119 5.99 3.81 11.09
N VAL A 120 6.66 2.81 10.52
CA VAL A 120 8.10 2.89 10.20
C VAL A 120 8.25 3.30 8.75
N GLY A 121 8.71 4.53 8.50
CA GLY A 121 8.86 5.06 7.15
C GLY A 121 9.81 4.26 6.24
N ASP A 122 9.85 4.62 4.96
CA ASP A 122 10.56 3.86 3.90
C ASP A 122 12.09 3.80 4.07
N ALA A 123 12.65 4.63 4.95
CA ALA A 123 14.03 4.52 5.41
C ALA A 123 14.08 4.17 6.91
N PRO A 124 13.85 2.89 7.30
CA PRO A 124 13.76 2.46 8.70
C PRO A 124 14.97 2.84 9.54
N ALA A 125 16.17 2.89 8.94
CA ALA A 125 17.41 3.27 9.61
C ALA A 125 17.45 4.75 10.06
N PHE A 126 16.50 5.59 9.63
CA PHE A 126 16.33 6.97 10.10
C PHE A 126 15.06 7.18 10.91
N ASP A 127 14.22 6.16 11.05
CA ASP A 127 13.01 6.25 11.85
C ASP A 127 13.37 6.52 13.32
N ARG A 128 12.74 7.54 13.91
CA ARG A 128 13.12 8.02 15.25
C ARG A 128 12.74 7.05 16.34
N TRP A 129 11.59 6.40 16.22
CA TRP A 129 11.10 5.46 17.23
C TRP A 129 11.90 4.14 17.15
N LEU A 130 12.06 3.60 15.95
CA LEU A 130 12.79 2.36 15.73
C LEU A 130 14.26 2.45 16.14
N ASN A 131 14.93 3.58 15.83
CA ASN A 131 16.34 3.77 16.21
C ASN A 131 16.56 3.94 17.72
N ARG A 132 15.57 4.46 18.45
CA ARG A 132 15.63 4.58 19.91
C ARG A 132 15.25 3.29 20.63
N SER A 133 14.62 2.37 19.91
CA SER A 133 14.20 1.07 20.43
C SER A 133 15.39 0.11 20.57
N SER A 134 15.24 -0.87 21.46
CA SER A 134 16.25 -1.93 21.63
C SER A 134 16.37 -2.81 20.37
N SER A 135 17.52 -3.46 20.17
CA SER A 135 17.69 -4.40 19.06
C SER A 135 16.68 -5.56 19.09
N ALA A 136 16.16 -5.92 20.27
CA ALA A 136 15.10 -6.93 20.40
C ALA A 136 13.75 -6.43 19.84
N VAL A 137 13.41 -5.16 20.04
CA VAL A 137 12.21 -4.54 19.46
C VAL A 137 12.39 -4.39 17.95
N GLN A 138 13.56 -3.92 17.49
CA GLN A 138 13.88 -3.84 16.07
C GLN A 138 13.76 -5.21 15.37
N ARG A 139 14.33 -6.27 15.97
CA ARG A 139 14.17 -7.64 15.46
C ARG A 139 12.70 -8.07 15.44
N ARG A 140 11.93 -7.72 16.47
CA ARG A 140 10.49 -8.06 16.53
C ARG A 140 9.70 -7.41 15.40
N VAL A 141 9.98 -6.13 15.08
CA VAL A 141 9.34 -5.43 13.95
C VAL A 141 9.55 -6.20 12.64
N GLU A 142 10.80 -6.58 12.34
CA GLU A 142 11.11 -7.40 11.16
C GLU A 142 10.43 -8.78 11.20
N ASP A 143 10.50 -9.48 12.35
CA ASP A 143 9.89 -10.79 12.53
C ASP A 143 8.37 -10.75 12.31
N GLN A 144 7.71 -9.71 12.82
CA GLN A 144 6.28 -9.52 12.69
C GLN A 144 5.89 -9.22 11.24
N PHE A 145 6.65 -8.38 10.54
CA PHE A 145 6.45 -8.12 9.11
C PHE A 145 6.55 -9.41 8.28
N ILE A 146 7.65 -10.17 8.44
CA ILE A 146 7.84 -11.45 7.74
C ILE A 146 6.73 -12.44 8.10
N SER A 147 6.33 -12.47 9.38
CA SER A 147 5.26 -13.34 9.87
C SER A 147 3.91 -13.02 9.22
N VAL A 148 3.51 -11.74 9.16
CA VAL A 148 2.22 -11.38 8.57
C VAL A 148 2.21 -11.63 7.07
N LEU A 149 3.33 -11.35 6.38
CA LEU A 149 3.46 -11.63 4.95
C LEU A 149 3.33 -13.14 4.66
N ALA A 150 4.04 -13.98 5.42
CA ALA A 150 3.92 -15.43 5.29
C ALA A 150 2.51 -15.95 5.63
N ARG A 151 1.83 -15.34 6.61
CA ARG A 151 0.44 -15.69 6.95
C ARG A 151 -0.50 -15.40 5.79
N LEU A 152 -0.43 -14.20 5.20
CA LEU A 152 -1.22 -13.81 4.03
C LEU A 152 -1.02 -14.79 2.88
N HIS A 153 0.23 -15.13 2.59
CA HIS A 153 0.56 -16.03 1.49
C HIS A 153 0.17 -17.49 1.71
N ARG A 154 -0.18 -17.87 2.95
CA ARG A 154 -0.67 -19.19 3.32
C ARG A 154 -2.19 -19.26 3.45
N LEU A 155 -2.90 -18.14 3.37
CA LEU A 155 -4.36 -18.14 3.39
C LEU A 155 -4.90 -18.90 2.18
N ASN A 156 -5.96 -19.68 2.40
CA ASN A 156 -6.75 -20.18 1.30
C ASN A 156 -7.60 -19.03 0.75
N TRP A 157 -7.02 -18.23 -0.13
CA TRP A 157 -7.67 -17.03 -0.67
C TRP A 157 -9.01 -17.30 -1.37
N ARG A 158 -9.23 -18.53 -1.86
CA ARG A 158 -10.52 -18.95 -2.46
C ARG A 158 -11.68 -18.98 -1.46
N GLN A 159 -11.38 -19.07 -0.16
CA GLN A 159 -12.37 -19.03 0.92
C GLN A 159 -12.61 -17.62 1.46
N LEU A 160 -11.91 -16.59 0.95
CA LEU A 160 -12.07 -15.21 1.42
C LEU A 160 -13.23 -14.47 0.76
N GLU A 161 -13.93 -15.09 -0.20
CA GLU A 161 -15.12 -14.54 -0.87
C GLU A 161 -14.94 -13.08 -1.37
N LEU A 162 -13.77 -12.78 -1.96
CA LEU A 162 -13.37 -11.42 -2.34
C LEU A 162 -14.21 -10.79 -3.47
N GLY A 163 -15.05 -11.58 -4.12
CA GLY A 163 -15.86 -11.22 -5.28
C GLY A 163 -15.12 -11.44 -6.60
N GLU A 164 -15.89 -11.55 -7.69
CA GLU A 164 -15.36 -11.85 -9.04
C GLU A 164 -14.48 -10.72 -9.60
N GLY A 165 -14.73 -9.48 -9.18
CA GLY A 165 -13.98 -8.29 -9.61
C GLY A 165 -12.63 -8.09 -8.92
N PHE A 166 -12.28 -8.91 -7.93
CA PHE A 166 -11.00 -8.78 -7.23
C PHE A 166 -9.84 -9.10 -8.18
N ARG A 167 -8.83 -8.21 -8.21
CA ARG A 167 -7.71 -8.28 -9.15
C ARG A 167 -6.99 -9.62 -9.08
N GLN A 168 -6.84 -10.28 -10.24
CA GLN A 168 -6.08 -11.52 -10.38
C GLN A 168 -4.94 -11.32 -11.36
N SER A 169 -3.71 -11.45 -10.88
CA SER A 169 -2.50 -11.36 -11.68
C SER A 169 -2.32 -12.56 -12.62
N GLY A 170 -2.90 -13.71 -12.24
CA GLY A 170 -2.75 -14.98 -12.95
C GLY A 170 -1.43 -15.69 -12.61
N ALA A 171 -1.32 -16.96 -13.01
CA ALA A 171 -0.13 -17.77 -12.78
C ALA A 171 1.06 -17.36 -13.64
N ASP A 172 0.79 -16.91 -14.86
CA ASP A 172 1.76 -16.51 -15.89
C ASP A 172 2.05 -15.00 -15.90
N MET A 173 1.49 -14.25 -14.95
CA MET A 173 1.58 -12.79 -14.87
C MET A 173 0.98 -12.03 -16.07
N ALA A 174 0.29 -12.70 -17.01
CA ALA A 174 -0.19 -12.06 -18.24
C ALA A 174 -1.22 -10.96 -17.93
N THR A 175 -2.24 -11.28 -17.13
CA THR A 175 -3.27 -10.31 -16.70
C THR A 175 -2.66 -9.15 -15.91
N GLU A 176 -1.63 -9.43 -15.11
CA GLU A 176 -0.92 -8.40 -14.37
C GLU A 176 -0.18 -7.44 -15.30
N LEU A 177 0.55 -7.98 -16.28
CA LEU A 177 1.27 -7.18 -17.28
C LEU A 177 0.31 -6.33 -18.12
N ASP A 178 -0.84 -6.88 -18.52
CA ASP A 178 -1.85 -6.12 -19.26
C ASP A 178 -2.45 -5.00 -18.41
N TRP A 179 -2.76 -5.26 -17.13
CA TRP A 179 -3.21 -4.21 -16.22
C TRP A 179 -2.19 -3.07 -16.10
N TRP A 180 -0.90 -3.39 -16.00
CA TRP A 180 0.15 -2.37 -15.90
C TRP A 180 0.41 -1.65 -17.21
N ARG A 181 0.20 -2.29 -18.36
CA ARG A 181 0.18 -1.62 -19.68
C ARG A 181 -0.91 -0.57 -19.73
N ASP A 182 -2.12 -0.94 -19.31
CA ASP A 182 -3.26 -0.04 -19.25
C ASP A 182 -3.03 1.08 -18.24
N TYR A 183 -2.41 0.77 -17.09
CA TYR A 183 -2.00 1.75 -16.10
C TYR A 183 -1.04 2.80 -16.68
N LEU A 184 0.00 2.38 -17.42
CA LEU A 184 0.96 3.31 -18.03
C LEU A 184 0.27 4.26 -19.04
N ASN A 185 -0.58 3.72 -19.90
CA ASN A 185 -1.35 4.50 -20.87
C ASN A 185 -2.26 5.51 -20.17
N TRP A 186 -2.99 5.05 -19.16
CA TRP A 186 -3.88 5.91 -18.36
C TRP A 186 -3.09 6.98 -17.59
N ALA A 187 -1.97 6.62 -16.97
CA ALA A 187 -1.16 7.53 -16.16
C ALA A 187 -0.46 8.62 -16.99
N ALA A 188 -0.12 8.30 -18.25
CA ALA A 188 0.44 9.25 -19.20
C ALA A 188 -0.59 10.29 -19.67
N GLY A 189 -1.89 9.94 -19.70
CA GLY A 189 -2.95 10.80 -20.22
C GLY A 189 -2.71 11.16 -21.68
N ASP A 190 -2.76 12.46 -22.01
CA ASP A 190 -2.44 12.97 -23.35
C ASP A 190 -0.91 13.05 -23.62
N GLY A 191 -0.08 12.76 -22.61
CA GLY A 191 1.37 12.74 -22.71
C GLY A 191 1.93 11.40 -23.20
N ALA A 192 3.25 11.35 -23.38
CA ALA A 192 3.95 10.11 -23.67
C ALA A 192 4.37 9.37 -22.38
N ILE A 193 4.37 8.03 -22.45
CA ILE A 193 5.03 7.17 -21.46
C ILE A 193 6.53 7.47 -21.48
N HIS A 194 7.14 7.58 -20.30
CA HIS A 194 8.57 7.85 -20.22
C HIS A 194 9.39 6.70 -20.84
N PRO A 195 10.35 6.95 -21.75
CA PRO A 195 11.06 5.89 -22.47
C PRO A 195 11.75 4.85 -21.56
N ARG A 196 12.33 5.31 -20.44
CA ARG A 196 12.96 4.41 -19.45
C ARG A 196 11.95 3.48 -18.76
N LEU A 197 10.76 3.98 -18.42
CA LEU A 197 9.69 3.15 -17.85
C LEU A 197 9.16 2.15 -18.88
N GLN A 198 8.98 2.60 -20.13
CA GLN A 198 8.56 1.73 -21.23
C GLN A 198 9.56 0.59 -21.45
N ALA A 199 10.86 0.88 -21.45
CA ALA A 199 11.90 -0.13 -21.63
C ALA A 199 11.90 -1.22 -20.53
N ILE A 200 11.68 -0.83 -19.27
CA ILE A 200 11.59 -1.79 -18.15
C ILE A 200 10.32 -2.65 -18.30
N PHE A 201 9.19 -2.04 -18.66
CA PHE A 201 7.95 -2.78 -18.92
C PHE A 201 8.10 -3.78 -20.07
N ASP A 202 8.68 -3.35 -21.19
CA ASP A 202 8.90 -4.18 -22.37
C ASP A 202 9.79 -5.38 -22.05
N TRP A 203 10.82 -5.19 -21.22
CA TRP A 203 11.63 -6.30 -20.71
C TRP A 203 10.80 -7.28 -19.88
N CYS A 204 9.99 -6.78 -18.93
CA CYS A 204 9.14 -7.66 -18.11
C CYS A 204 8.17 -8.49 -18.98
N ALA A 205 7.61 -7.87 -20.03
CA ALA A 205 6.68 -8.49 -20.95
C ALA A 205 7.36 -9.49 -21.93
N ALA A 206 8.64 -9.28 -22.27
CA ALA A 206 9.38 -10.15 -23.17
C ALA A 206 9.83 -11.46 -22.51
N VAL A 207 10.08 -11.45 -21.19
CA VAL A 207 10.58 -12.61 -20.44
C VAL A 207 9.74 -12.91 -19.19
N PRO A 208 8.42 -13.15 -19.31
CA PRO A 208 7.58 -13.44 -18.15
C PRO A 208 8.08 -14.70 -17.41
N PRO A 209 7.89 -14.78 -16.09
CA PRO A 209 8.37 -15.92 -15.30
C PRO A 209 7.57 -17.17 -15.66
N GLU A 210 8.15 -18.34 -15.41
CA GLU A 210 7.42 -19.60 -15.54
C GLU A 210 6.14 -19.59 -14.69
N PRO A 211 5.02 -20.13 -15.20
CA PRO A 211 3.75 -20.10 -14.50
C PRO A 211 3.81 -20.67 -13.08
N HIS A 212 3.21 -19.95 -12.13
CA HIS A 212 3.19 -20.35 -10.73
C HIS A 212 1.99 -21.24 -10.41
N SER A 213 2.22 -22.45 -9.87
CA SER A 213 1.14 -23.39 -9.51
C SER A 213 0.38 -23.03 -8.23
N SER A 214 0.98 -22.22 -7.35
CA SER A 214 0.40 -21.85 -6.05
C SER A 214 0.24 -20.33 -5.92
N LEU A 215 -0.93 -19.80 -6.25
CA LEU A 215 -1.26 -18.39 -6.06
C LEU A 215 -1.68 -18.11 -4.62
N SER A 216 -1.45 -16.88 -4.18
CA SER A 216 -1.79 -16.35 -2.86
C SER A 216 -2.46 -15.00 -2.97
N LEU A 217 -3.04 -14.54 -1.86
CA LEU A 217 -3.35 -13.13 -1.68
C LEU A 217 -2.05 -12.35 -1.48
N CYS A 218 -1.66 -11.57 -2.47
CA CYS A 218 -0.60 -10.58 -2.40
C CYS A 218 -1.18 -9.27 -1.86
N TRP A 219 -0.50 -8.67 -0.89
CA TRP A 219 -0.81 -7.37 -0.30
C TRP A 219 -0.58 -6.23 -1.29
N GLY A 220 0.44 -6.33 -2.15
CA GLY A 220 0.74 -5.32 -3.16
C GLY A 220 1.75 -4.29 -2.67
N ASP A 221 1.36 -3.40 -1.75
CA ASP A 221 2.29 -2.43 -1.12
C ASP A 221 2.84 -2.96 0.22
N ALA A 222 3.46 -4.14 0.16
CA ALA A 222 3.99 -4.86 1.32
C ALA A 222 5.27 -4.22 1.88
N ARG A 223 5.13 -3.18 2.71
CA ARG A 223 6.25 -2.46 3.34
C ARG A 223 5.99 -2.07 4.79
N LEU A 224 7.06 -1.83 5.54
CA LEU A 224 7.00 -1.48 6.96
C LEU A 224 6.19 -0.20 7.24
N GLY A 225 6.16 0.75 6.29
CA GLY A 225 5.40 1.99 6.41
C GLY A 225 3.89 1.81 6.42
N ASN A 226 3.41 0.67 5.92
CA ASN A 226 1.99 0.34 5.93
C ASN A 226 1.61 -0.57 7.10
N ILE A 227 2.38 -0.55 8.18
CA ILE A 227 2.06 -1.24 9.42
C ILE A 227 2.21 -0.27 10.59
N LEU A 228 1.25 -0.28 11.50
CA LEU A 228 1.41 0.35 12.81
C LEU A 228 1.89 -0.67 13.82
N TYR A 229 2.93 -0.32 14.56
CA TYR A 229 3.49 -1.13 15.63
C TYR A 229 3.26 -0.48 17.00
N ASP A 230 3.00 -1.28 18.03
CA ASP A 230 3.06 -0.82 19.41
C ASP A 230 4.51 -0.62 19.87
N GLU A 231 4.70 -0.09 21.08
CA GLU A 231 6.03 0.17 21.67
C GLU A 231 6.91 -1.08 21.83
N THR A 232 6.32 -2.27 21.80
CA THR A 232 7.06 -3.54 21.90
C THR A 232 7.55 -4.04 20.54
N GLY A 233 7.10 -3.43 19.45
CA GLY A 233 7.33 -3.86 18.08
C GLY A 233 6.31 -4.91 17.61
N THR A 234 5.16 -5.03 18.28
CA THR A 234 4.05 -5.92 17.87
C THR A 234 3.12 -5.18 16.92
N ILE A 235 2.60 -5.85 15.90
CA ILE A 235 1.68 -5.23 14.93
C ILE A 235 0.36 -4.88 15.61
N SER A 236 -0.02 -3.61 15.55
CA SER A 236 -1.37 -3.13 15.85
C SER A 236 -2.28 -3.33 14.64
N VAL A 237 -1.86 -2.89 13.45
CA VAL A 237 -2.66 -2.98 12.22
C VAL A 237 -1.80 -3.00 10.97
N VAL A 238 -2.25 -3.76 9.97
CA VAL A 238 -1.76 -3.75 8.59
C VAL A 238 -2.69 -2.89 7.73
N LEU A 239 -2.10 -1.94 7.01
CA LEU A 239 -2.78 -0.89 6.27
C LEU A 239 -2.57 -1.07 4.76
N ASP A 240 -3.29 -0.24 4.02
CA ASP A 240 -3.08 0.01 2.59
C ASP A 240 -3.14 -1.23 1.68
N TRP A 241 -4.36 -1.57 1.26
CA TRP A 241 -4.67 -2.77 0.48
C TRP A 241 -5.11 -2.47 -0.95
N GLU A 242 -4.85 -1.27 -1.45
CA GLU A 242 -5.34 -0.82 -2.76
C GLU A 242 -4.70 -1.55 -3.95
N LEU A 243 -3.48 -2.07 -3.76
CA LEU A 243 -2.75 -2.88 -4.74
C LEU A 243 -2.91 -4.39 -4.50
N ALA A 244 -3.77 -4.80 -3.57
CA ALA A 244 -3.96 -6.20 -3.26
C ALA A 244 -4.49 -6.97 -4.49
N SER A 245 -3.97 -8.18 -4.66
CA SER A 245 -4.27 -9.02 -5.82
C SER A 245 -4.05 -10.50 -5.52
N ILE A 246 -4.60 -11.36 -6.35
CA ILE A 246 -4.26 -12.79 -6.34
C ILE A 246 -3.12 -13.05 -7.32
N GLY A 247 -1.97 -13.49 -6.82
CA GLY A 247 -0.78 -13.71 -7.63
C GLY A 247 0.28 -14.57 -6.95
N PRO A 248 1.45 -14.75 -7.58
CA PRO A 248 2.60 -15.37 -6.94
C PRO A 248 3.09 -14.53 -5.75
N PRO A 249 3.34 -15.13 -4.57
CA PRO A 249 3.81 -14.38 -3.39
C PRO A 249 5.19 -13.73 -3.59
N GLU A 250 5.95 -14.20 -4.59
CA GLU A 250 7.16 -13.57 -5.06
C GLU A 250 6.98 -12.06 -5.38
N MET A 251 5.78 -11.63 -5.78
CA MET A 251 5.47 -10.22 -6.06
C MET A 251 5.68 -9.32 -4.84
N ASP A 252 5.19 -9.73 -3.67
CA ASP A 252 5.33 -8.95 -2.44
C ASP A 252 6.73 -9.10 -1.83
N VAL A 253 7.29 -10.30 -1.89
CA VAL A 253 8.65 -10.55 -1.38
C VAL A 253 9.66 -9.73 -2.15
N ALA A 254 9.54 -9.69 -3.47
CA ALA A 254 10.40 -8.85 -4.30
C ALA A 254 10.20 -7.37 -4.00
N TRP A 255 8.94 -6.92 -3.82
CA TRP A 255 8.61 -5.53 -3.42
C TRP A 255 9.35 -5.12 -2.16
N PHE A 256 9.20 -5.88 -1.08
CA PHE A 256 9.91 -5.63 0.17
C PHE A 256 11.43 -5.61 0.00
N LEU A 257 12.00 -6.63 -0.68
CA LEU A 257 13.44 -6.75 -0.85
C LEU A 257 14.05 -5.60 -1.63
N VAL A 258 13.42 -5.15 -2.73
CA VAL A 258 13.98 -4.06 -3.54
C VAL A 258 13.88 -2.72 -2.83
N LEU A 259 12.81 -2.46 -2.08
CA LEU A 259 12.69 -1.22 -1.31
C LEU A 259 13.73 -1.18 -0.19
N ASP A 260 13.91 -2.27 0.57
CA ASP A 260 14.99 -2.36 1.57
C ASP A 260 16.39 -2.24 0.95
N GLU A 261 16.57 -2.77 -0.28
CA GLU A 261 17.81 -2.65 -1.03
C GLU A 261 18.11 -1.21 -1.41
N VAL A 262 17.20 -0.56 -2.14
CA VAL A 262 17.37 0.80 -2.64
C VAL A 262 17.48 1.83 -1.50
N PHE A 263 16.59 1.78 -0.50
CA PHE A 263 16.66 2.72 0.61
C PHE A 263 17.86 2.45 1.54
N GLY A 264 18.27 1.18 1.67
CA GLY A 264 19.51 0.83 2.36
C GLY A 264 20.76 1.37 1.66
N GLU A 265 20.81 1.31 0.32
CA GLU A 265 21.90 1.87 -0.49
C GLU A 265 21.95 3.39 -0.39
N LEU A 266 20.80 4.08 -0.54
CA LEU A 266 20.71 5.53 -0.43
C LEU A 266 21.08 6.06 0.96
N SER A 267 20.69 5.35 2.01
CA SER A 267 20.98 5.74 3.39
C SER A 267 22.40 5.41 3.85
N GLY A 268 23.04 4.42 3.22
CA GLY A 268 24.29 3.82 3.68
C GLY A 268 24.19 3.20 5.08
N LYS A 269 22.97 2.97 5.59
CA LYS A 269 22.71 2.50 6.96
C LYS A 269 21.71 1.36 6.96
N ARG A 270 21.79 0.54 7.99
CA ARG A 270 20.84 -0.54 8.27
C ARG A 270 20.37 -0.44 9.71
N VAL A 271 19.15 -0.92 9.97
CA VAL A 271 18.66 -1.07 11.35
C VAL A 271 19.48 -2.18 12.02
N PRO A 272 20.22 -1.91 13.12
CA PRO A 272 21.13 -2.90 13.70
C PRO A 272 20.45 -4.21 14.12
N GLY A 273 19.20 -4.15 14.57
CA GLY A 273 18.42 -5.31 14.96
C GLY A 273 17.76 -6.08 13.80
N PHE A 274 17.86 -5.65 12.54
CA PHE A 274 17.33 -6.40 11.39
C PHE A 274 18.31 -7.49 10.94
N ARG A 275 17.81 -8.56 10.29
CA ARG A 275 18.65 -9.59 9.67
C ARG A 275 19.30 -9.00 8.44
N ASP A 276 20.35 -9.62 7.92
CA ASP A 276 20.70 -9.39 6.51
C ASP A 276 19.56 -9.89 5.59
N ARG A 277 19.52 -9.37 4.36
CA ARG A 277 18.45 -9.63 3.39
C ARG A 277 18.32 -11.11 3.05
N GLN A 278 19.43 -11.84 2.98
CA GLN A 278 19.40 -13.27 2.67
C GLN A 278 18.83 -14.08 3.84
N ALA A 279 19.17 -13.71 5.08
CA ALA A 279 18.60 -14.32 6.26
C ALA A 279 17.11 -13.97 6.46
N ALA A 280 16.68 -12.75 6.11
CA ALA A 280 15.26 -12.37 6.08
C ALA A 280 14.47 -13.18 5.02
N LEU A 281 15.02 -13.34 3.81
CA LEU A 281 14.45 -14.18 2.77
C LEU A 281 14.36 -15.64 3.22
N ASN A 282 15.43 -16.20 3.80
CA ASN A 282 15.44 -17.57 4.30
C ASN A 282 14.38 -17.79 5.40
N GLU A 283 14.22 -16.83 6.32
CA GLU A 283 13.19 -16.88 7.36
C GLU A 283 11.78 -16.91 6.75
N TYR A 284 11.52 -16.06 5.75
CA TYR A 284 10.26 -16.06 5.03
C TYR A 284 10.01 -17.41 4.31
N GLU A 285 11.00 -17.91 3.55
CA GLU A 285 10.92 -19.19 2.84
C GLU A 285 10.63 -20.38 3.77
N ASN A 286 11.26 -20.39 4.95
CA ASN A 286 11.00 -21.39 5.98
C ASN A 286 9.55 -21.37 6.45
N ARG A 287 8.95 -20.18 6.63
CA ARG A 287 7.56 -20.04 7.09
C ARG A 287 6.54 -20.50 6.07
N ILE A 288 6.80 -20.30 4.78
CA ILE A 288 5.90 -20.77 3.72
C ILE A 288 6.23 -22.20 3.25
N GLY A 289 7.38 -22.75 3.65
CA GLY A 289 7.80 -24.12 3.36
C GLY A 289 8.35 -24.34 1.94
N ARG A 290 8.80 -23.29 1.25
CA ARG A 290 9.38 -23.39 -0.10
C ARG A 290 10.32 -22.22 -0.41
N LYS A 291 11.22 -22.45 -1.36
CA LYS A 291 12.08 -21.39 -1.93
C LYS A 291 11.30 -20.46 -2.86
N MET A 292 11.72 -19.20 -2.91
CA MET A 292 11.31 -18.23 -3.91
C MET A 292 11.98 -18.55 -5.25
N ARG A 293 11.25 -18.29 -6.33
CA ARG A 293 11.69 -18.57 -7.71
C ARG A 293 11.61 -17.28 -8.52
N ASN A 294 12.39 -17.19 -9.59
CA ASN A 294 12.33 -16.08 -10.55
C ASN A 294 12.40 -14.68 -9.89
N LEU A 295 13.08 -14.56 -8.74
CA LEU A 295 13.07 -13.33 -7.94
C LEU A 295 13.64 -12.15 -8.72
N GLN A 296 14.61 -12.35 -9.61
CA GLN A 296 15.17 -11.27 -10.42
C GLN A 296 14.09 -10.59 -11.27
N TRP A 297 13.26 -11.37 -11.97
CA TRP A 297 12.13 -10.84 -12.72
C TRP A 297 11.14 -10.11 -11.81
N HIS A 298 10.75 -10.72 -10.68
CA HIS A 298 9.81 -10.08 -9.75
C HIS A 298 10.38 -8.79 -9.12
N LYS A 299 11.71 -8.70 -8.94
CA LYS A 299 12.40 -7.50 -8.47
C LYS A 299 12.36 -6.38 -9.52
N VAL A 300 12.67 -6.68 -10.78
CA VAL A 300 12.55 -5.70 -11.87
C VAL A 300 11.11 -5.22 -12.00
N PHE A 301 10.16 -6.15 -11.95
CA PHE A 301 8.74 -5.82 -12.00
C PHE A 301 8.30 -4.97 -10.80
N ALA A 302 8.76 -5.26 -9.58
CA ALA A 302 8.49 -4.41 -8.40
C ALA A 302 9.04 -2.98 -8.57
N LEU A 303 10.28 -2.83 -9.05
CA LEU A 303 10.89 -1.52 -9.30
C LEU A 303 10.12 -0.74 -10.37
N PHE A 304 9.70 -1.41 -11.45
CA PHE A 304 8.83 -0.83 -12.46
C PHE A 304 7.53 -0.30 -11.87
N ARG A 305 6.80 -1.14 -11.11
CA ARG A 305 5.52 -0.76 -10.49
C ARG A 305 5.67 0.47 -9.59
N ALA A 306 6.69 0.47 -8.72
CA ALA A 306 6.98 1.58 -7.83
C ALA A 306 7.33 2.87 -8.59
N ALA A 307 8.12 2.76 -9.66
CA ALA A 307 8.51 3.90 -10.50
C ALA A 307 7.32 4.45 -11.31
N ALA A 308 6.43 3.59 -11.82
CA ALA A 308 5.23 3.99 -12.55
C ALA A 308 4.23 4.75 -11.65
N VAL A 309 4.02 4.29 -10.42
CA VAL A 309 3.16 5.00 -9.44
C VAL A 309 3.78 6.34 -9.04
N THR A 310 5.09 6.38 -8.80
CA THR A 310 5.83 7.61 -8.52
C THR A 310 5.70 8.62 -9.68
N ASP A 311 5.82 8.17 -10.94
CA ASP A 311 5.64 9.01 -12.13
C ASP A 311 4.23 9.60 -12.21
N ARG A 312 3.19 8.79 -11.96
CA ARG A 312 1.80 9.28 -11.90
C ARG A 312 1.61 10.36 -10.85
N GLN A 313 2.18 10.17 -9.66
CA GLN A 313 2.10 11.15 -8.58
C GLN A 313 2.88 12.44 -8.92
N ALA A 314 4.06 12.33 -9.54
CA ALA A 314 4.86 13.47 -9.99
C ALA A 314 4.11 14.30 -11.04
N ARG A 315 3.52 13.65 -12.05
CA ARG A 315 2.68 14.32 -13.07
C ARG A 315 1.47 15.00 -12.46
N THR A 316 0.83 14.36 -11.48
CA THR A 316 -0.32 14.92 -10.77
C THR A 316 0.07 16.18 -9.98
N ALA A 317 1.17 16.13 -9.23
CA ALA A 317 1.68 17.28 -8.51
C ALA A 317 2.02 18.43 -9.46
N GLN A 318 2.73 18.15 -10.56
CA GLN A 318 3.06 19.14 -11.58
C GLN A 318 1.80 19.79 -12.19
N ALA A 319 0.78 19.00 -12.53
CA ALA A 319 -0.47 19.51 -13.10
C ALA A 319 -1.26 20.39 -12.11
N LEU A 320 -1.12 20.13 -10.81
CA LEU A 320 -1.75 20.92 -9.74
C LEU A 320 -0.89 22.12 -9.29
N GLY A 321 0.32 22.29 -9.83
CA GLY A 321 1.28 23.29 -9.36
C GLY A 321 1.79 23.04 -7.93
N ASP A 322 1.75 21.78 -7.48
CA ASP A 322 2.23 21.33 -6.17
C ASP A 322 3.66 20.79 -6.27
N GLU A 323 4.39 20.82 -5.16
CA GLU A 323 5.73 20.25 -5.09
C GLU A 323 5.65 18.74 -4.87
N TYR A 324 6.22 17.97 -5.80
CA TYR A 324 6.40 16.53 -5.60
C TYR A 324 7.69 16.29 -4.82
N PRO A 325 7.63 15.70 -3.60
CA PRO A 325 8.84 15.44 -2.82
C PRO A 325 9.65 14.26 -3.37
N GLY A 326 9.12 13.50 -4.32
CA GLY A 326 9.83 12.42 -4.99
C GLY A 326 10.66 12.90 -6.18
N VAL A 327 11.34 11.97 -6.82
CA VAL A 327 12.28 12.24 -7.90
C VAL A 327 11.64 12.02 -9.27
N SER A 328 12.10 12.80 -10.26
CA SER A 328 11.76 12.59 -11.66
C SER A 328 12.15 11.17 -12.10
N VAL A 329 11.53 10.65 -13.16
CA VAL A 329 11.91 9.33 -13.71
C VAL A 329 13.40 9.28 -14.07
N ASP A 330 13.97 10.38 -14.56
CA ASP A 330 15.39 10.46 -14.93
C ASP A 330 16.34 10.30 -13.75
N ASP A 331 15.97 10.85 -12.59
CA ASP A 331 16.76 10.79 -11.37
C ASP A 331 16.29 9.69 -10.41
N ASN A 332 15.35 8.83 -10.84
CA ASN A 332 14.73 7.84 -9.97
C ASN A 332 15.66 6.64 -9.72
N PRO A 333 16.12 6.41 -8.46
CA PRO A 333 17.00 5.29 -8.16
C PRO A 333 16.33 3.93 -8.40
N LEU A 334 14.99 3.86 -8.37
CA LEU A 334 14.25 2.64 -8.69
C LEU A 334 14.43 2.26 -10.17
N VAL A 335 14.42 3.25 -11.07
CA VAL A 335 14.60 3.06 -12.52
C VAL A 335 16.02 2.62 -12.80
N SER A 336 17.01 3.31 -12.25
CA SER A 336 18.44 2.95 -12.41
C SER A 336 18.74 1.55 -11.85
N LYS A 337 18.10 1.16 -10.75
CA LYS A 337 18.24 -0.20 -10.19
C LYS A 337 17.62 -1.26 -11.10
N ALA A 338 16.46 -0.98 -11.70
CA ALA A 338 15.81 -1.90 -12.63
C ALA A 338 16.68 -2.15 -13.86
N GLU A 339 17.22 -1.09 -14.47
CA GLU A 339 18.11 -1.18 -15.63
C GLU A 339 19.38 -1.98 -15.31
N CYS A 340 19.93 -1.83 -14.10
CA CYS A 340 21.07 -2.63 -13.64
C CYS A 340 20.71 -4.12 -13.54
N LEU A 341 19.56 -4.46 -12.97
CA LEU A 341 19.11 -5.86 -12.85
C LEU A 341 18.77 -6.50 -14.21
N MET A 342 18.22 -5.73 -15.15
CA MET A 342 17.96 -6.18 -16.52
C MET A 342 19.26 -6.51 -17.27
N SER A 343 20.32 -5.73 -17.04
CA SER A 343 21.61 -5.89 -17.70
C SER A 343 22.41 -7.10 -17.19
N ASN A 344 22.12 -7.57 -15.98
CA ASN A 344 22.77 -8.73 -15.37
C ASN A 344 22.10 -10.06 -15.74
N ASP A 345 21.03 -10.04 -16.54
CA ASP A 345 20.32 -11.23 -17.04
C ASP A 345 20.83 -11.70 -18.43
N GLY A 346 21.94 -11.09 -18.91
CA GLY A 346 22.55 -11.33 -20.23
C GLY A 346 23.79 -12.21 -20.22
#